data_AF-G0MV59-F1
#
_entry.id   AF-G0MV59-F1
#
_cell.length_a   1.000
_cell.length_b   1.000
_cell.length_c   1.000
_cell.angle_alpha   90.00
_cell.angle_beta   90.00
_cell.angle_gamma   90.00
#
_symmetry.space_group_name_H-M   'P 1'
#
loop_
_entity.id
_entity.type
_entity.pdbx_description
1 polymer ?
#
loop_
_entity_poly.entity_id
_entity_poly.type
_entity_poly.pdbx_seq_one_letter_code
_entity_poly.pdbx_strand_id
1 'polypeptide(L)'
;MKLLKLLCFLFVLGFTYGNFCTDDTGYWIGSVAAGVSDFSYGGSRLNTKYYCFEGCLNTGTALQNYKVELSGKNGTKTERARTLTEIIAHVSKSNDNWDPNADSCVDPVLRQDVKSALQKTTQNNCKNVVNTLVLNLNRPGWAITCIQHNEFALDDYVADFNFCSYDAQSGNSVYTIRLAKLDMS
;
A
#
# COMPACT_ATOMS: atom_id res chain seq x y z
N MET A 1 -19.49 20.04 -21.47
CA MET A 1 -20.28 18.81 -21.20
C MET A 1 -19.85 17.56 -21.99
N LYS A 2 -19.21 17.67 -23.17
CA LYS A 2 -18.72 16.50 -23.92
C LYS A 2 -17.36 15.93 -23.43
N LEU A 3 -16.49 16.78 -22.88
CA LEU A 3 -15.17 16.37 -22.36
C LEU A 3 -15.25 15.53 -21.08
N LEU A 4 -16.20 15.85 -20.19
CA LEU A 4 -16.43 15.13 -18.93
C LEU A 4 -16.92 13.69 -19.16
N LYS A 5 -17.74 13.48 -20.20
CA LYS A 5 -18.20 12.14 -20.60
C LYS A 5 -17.07 11.30 -21.22
N LEU A 6 -16.10 11.93 -21.90
CA LEU A 6 -14.94 11.23 -22.47
C LEU A 6 -13.95 10.82 -21.36
N LEU A 7 -13.74 11.66 -20.34
CA LEU A 7 -12.96 11.31 -19.15
C LEU A 7 -13.61 10.19 -18.33
N CYS A 8 -14.93 10.22 -18.15
CA CYS A 8 -15.65 9.12 -17.51
C CYS A 8 -15.59 7.84 -18.35
N PHE A 9 -15.60 7.91 -19.69
CA PHE A 9 -15.47 6.72 -20.53
C PHE A 9 -14.04 6.14 -20.54
N LEU A 10 -13.01 6.97 -20.43
CA LEU A 10 -11.63 6.52 -20.20
C LEU A 10 -11.45 5.94 -18.80
N PHE A 11 -12.17 6.46 -17.80
CA PHE A 11 -12.25 5.86 -16.45
C PHE A 11 -13.01 4.52 -16.44
N VAL A 12 -14.04 4.38 -17.27
CA VAL A 12 -14.89 3.17 -17.33
C VAL A 12 -14.32 2.08 -18.24
N LEU A 13 -13.42 2.42 -19.18
CA LEU A 13 -12.70 1.45 -20.02
C LEU A 13 -11.28 1.11 -19.51
N GLY A 14 -10.80 1.80 -18.46
CA GLY A 14 -9.50 1.54 -17.84
C GLY A 14 -9.54 0.92 -16.42
N PHE A 15 -10.73 0.81 -15.81
CA PHE A 15 -10.91 0.26 -14.46
C PHE A 15 -11.95 -0.86 -14.40
N THR A 16 -11.89 -1.79 -15.36
CA THR A 16 -12.06 -3.17 -14.91
C THR A 16 -10.83 -3.47 -14.05
N TYR A 17 -11.00 -3.80 -12.77
CA TYR A 17 -9.96 -4.44 -11.95
C TYR A 17 -9.66 -5.86 -12.48
N GLY A 18 -9.50 -5.98 -13.80
CA GLY A 18 -9.23 -7.20 -14.52
C GLY A 18 -7.75 -7.30 -14.82
N ASN A 19 -7.09 -8.15 -14.05
CA ASN A 19 -6.05 -9.07 -14.53
C ASN A 19 -4.88 -8.50 -15.32
N PHE A 20 -3.89 -7.97 -14.61
CA PHE A 20 -2.52 -8.33 -14.99
C PHE A 20 -1.86 -9.30 -14.00
N CYS A 21 -2.46 -9.50 -12.82
CA CYS A 21 -1.83 -10.23 -11.72
C CYS A 21 -2.81 -10.97 -10.78
N THR A 22 -4.03 -11.30 -11.21
CA THR A 22 -5.10 -11.85 -10.33
C THR A 22 -5.81 -13.07 -10.91
N ASP A 23 -5.09 -13.91 -11.66
CA ASP A 23 -5.65 -15.08 -12.36
C ASP A 23 -5.72 -16.37 -11.52
N ASP A 24 -5.58 -16.28 -10.19
CA ASP A 24 -5.51 -17.45 -9.31
C ASP A 24 -6.46 -17.34 -8.10
N THR A 25 -6.84 -18.50 -7.56
CA THR A 25 -7.52 -18.66 -6.28
C THR A 25 -6.71 -18.05 -5.13
N GLY A 26 -7.38 -17.64 -4.06
CA GLY A 26 -6.73 -17.05 -2.87
C GLY A 26 -7.31 -15.69 -2.50
N TYR A 27 -6.74 -15.07 -1.46
CA TYR A 27 -7.17 -13.77 -0.97
C TYR A 27 -6.30 -12.65 -1.55
N TRP A 28 -6.88 -11.86 -2.44
CA TRP A 28 -6.17 -10.77 -3.13
C TRP A 28 -6.49 -9.41 -2.55
N ILE A 29 -5.43 -8.64 -2.30
CA ILE A 29 -5.48 -7.27 -1.79
C ILE A 29 -4.79 -6.37 -2.82
N GLY A 30 -5.43 -5.28 -3.19
CA GLY A 30 -5.06 -4.42 -4.30
C GLY A 30 -5.04 -2.93 -3.95
N SER A 31 -4.30 -2.18 -4.75
CA SER A 31 -4.34 -0.71 -4.71
C SER A 31 -3.97 -0.16 -6.07
N VAL A 32 -4.60 0.95 -6.40
CA VAL A 32 -4.19 1.87 -7.45
C VAL A 32 -4.05 3.27 -6.87
N ALA A 33 -3.10 4.03 -7.38
CA ALA A 33 -2.89 5.42 -7.02
C ALA A 33 -2.69 6.28 -8.27
N ALA A 34 -3.21 7.50 -8.21
CA ALA A 34 -2.95 8.58 -9.15
C ALA A 34 -2.22 9.72 -8.43
N GLY A 35 -1.46 10.51 -9.19
CA GLY A 35 -0.57 11.52 -8.63
C GLY A 35 0.59 10.89 -7.85
N VAL A 36 1.22 9.85 -8.37
CA VAL A 36 2.38 9.21 -7.72
C VAL A 36 3.66 9.98 -8.04
N SER A 37 4.35 10.50 -7.00
CA SER A 37 5.62 11.21 -7.16
C SER A 37 6.85 10.33 -6.94
N ASP A 38 6.69 9.22 -6.25
CA ASP A 38 7.75 8.24 -6.01
C ASP A 38 7.15 6.88 -5.63
N PHE A 39 7.87 5.80 -5.91
CA PHE A 39 7.46 4.45 -5.52
C PHE A 39 8.65 3.51 -5.38
N SER A 40 8.48 2.46 -4.59
CA SER A 40 9.45 1.38 -4.49
C SER A 40 8.82 0.08 -3.96
N TYR A 41 9.51 -1.03 -4.17
CA TYR A 41 9.13 -2.35 -3.69
C TYR A 41 10.37 -3.15 -3.24
N GLY A 42 10.16 -4.14 -2.35
CA GLY A 42 11.23 -4.96 -1.79
C GLY A 42 10.71 -6.06 -0.85
N GLY A 43 11.62 -6.61 -0.04
CA GLY A 43 11.36 -7.78 0.80
C GLY A 43 11.41 -9.05 -0.04
N SER A 44 10.25 -9.60 -0.38
CA SER A 44 10.11 -10.68 -1.35
C SER A 44 10.35 -10.20 -2.78
N ARG A 45 10.97 -11.05 -3.59
CA ARG A 45 11.12 -10.81 -5.04
C ARG A 45 9.73 -10.77 -5.71
N LEU A 46 9.52 -9.80 -6.60
CA LEU A 46 8.35 -9.74 -7.46
C LEU A 46 8.16 -11.04 -8.24
N ASN A 47 6.93 -11.53 -8.24
CA ASN A 47 6.50 -12.71 -8.98
C ASN A 47 5.00 -12.61 -9.17
N THR A 48 4.59 -12.40 -10.41
CA THR A 48 3.19 -12.11 -10.78
C THR A 48 2.21 -13.23 -10.40
N LYS A 49 2.67 -14.44 -10.05
CA LYS A 49 1.82 -15.49 -9.47
C LYS A 49 1.17 -15.06 -8.14
N TYR A 50 1.90 -14.32 -7.29
CA TYR A 50 1.45 -13.99 -5.93
C TYR A 50 1.68 -12.53 -5.54
N TYR A 51 2.48 -11.77 -6.29
CA TYR A 51 2.81 -10.39 -5.96
C TYR A 51 3.22 -9.59 -7.20
N CYS A 52 2.55 -8.47 -7.39
CA CYS A 52 2.68 -7.64 -8.56
C CYS A 52 2.72 -6.17 -8.18
N PHE A 53 3.60 -5.43 -8.84
CA PHE A 53 3.78 -4.01 -8.64
C PHE A 53 4.16 -3.35 -9.97
N GLU A 54 3.42 -2.32 -10.36
CA GLU A 54 3.69 -1.51 -11.54
C GLU A 54 3.60 -0.03 -11.17
N GLY A 55 4.63 0.75 -11.46
CA GLY A 55 4.66 2.18 -11.21
C GLY A 55 5.21 2.93 -12.41
N CYS A 56 4.61 4.07 -12.74
CA CYS A 56 5.05 4.93 -13.83
C CYS A 56 4.98 6.40 -13.40
N LEU A 57 6.14 7.02 -13.18
CA LEU A 57 6.22 8.42 -12.77
C LEU A 57 5.78 9.39 -13.87
N ASN A 58 5.92 9.01 -15.14
CA ASN A 58 5.50 9.85 -16.27
C ASN A 58 3.97 10.00 -16.33
N THR A 59 3.23 8.95 -15.99
CA THR A 59 1.76 8.98 -15.89
C THR A 59 1.29 9.34 -14.49
N GLY A 60 2.19 9.33 -13.50
CA GLY A 60 1.87 9.55 -12.09
C GLY A 60 0.98 8.45 -11.52
N THR A 61 1.17 7.19 -11.93
CA THR A 61 0.32 6.08 -11.50
C THR A 61 1.13 4.96 -10.87
N ALA A 62 0.52 4.25 -9.93
CA ALA A 62 1.04 2.98 -9.42
C ALA A 62 -0.09 2.01 -9.09
N LEU A 63 0.19 0.73 -9.30
CA LEU A 63 -0.70 -0.39 -9.06
C LEU A 63 0.07 -1.48 -8.32
N GLN A 64 -0.59 -2.11 -7.35
CA GLN A 64 -0.01 -3.18 -6.54
C GLN A 64 -1.07 -4.21 -6.17
N ASN A 65 -0.73 -5.49 -6.26
CA ASN A 65 -1.61 -6.61 -5.90
C ASN A 65 -0.83 -7.70 -5.17
N TYR A 66 -1.45 -8.27 -4.13
CA TYR A 66 -0.86 -9.29 -3.26
C TYR A 66 -1.82 -10.46 -3.09
N LYS A 67 -1.36 -11.68 -3.31
CA LYS A 67 -1.99 -12.91 -2.80
C LYS A 67 -1.50 -13.09 -1.36
N VAL A 68 -2.38 -12.88 -0.39
CA VAL A 68 -2.00 -12.81 1.02
C VAL A 68 -2.31 -14.11 1.73
N GLU A 69 -1.31 -14.63 2.46
CA GLU A 69 -1.46 -15.77 3.36
C GLU A 69 -2.15 -15.28 4.63
N LEU A 70 -3.48 -15.27 4.69
CA LEU A 70 -4.19 -14.77 5.88
C LEU A 70 -3.86 -15.61 7.12
N SER A 71 -3.73 -14.95 8.27
CA SER A 71 -3.40 -15.60 9.55
C SER A 71 -4.51 -16.50 10.13
N GLY A 72 -5.66 -16.61 9.43
CA GLY A 72 -6.81 -17.43 9.82
C GLY A 72 -7.93 -16.66 10.52
N LYS A 73 -7.69 -15.41 10.94
CA LYS A 73 -8.74 -14.46 11.37
C LYS A 73 -9.05 -13.51 10.22
N ASN A 74 -9.80 -14.00 9.24
CA ASN A 74 -10.15 -13.22 8.07
C ASN A 74 -11.07 -12.07 8.47
N GLY A 75 -10.51 -10.87 8.66
CA GLY A 75 -11.29 -9.65 8.81
C GLY A 75 -12.13 -9.35 7.57
N THR A 76 -13.09 -8.43 7.71
CA THR A 76 -13.85 -7.94 6.55
C THR A 76 -12.92 -7.12 5.66
N LYS A 77 -12.89 -7.43 4.36
CA LYS A 77 -12.21 -6.60 3.36
C LYS A 77 -12.87 -5.22 3.35
N THR A 78 -12.08 -4.16 3.55
CA THR A 78 -12.58 -2.79 3.50
C THR A 78 -11.93 -2.08 2.32
N GLU A 79 -12.76 -1.59 1.41
CA GLU A 79 -12.34 -0.75 0.29
C GLU A 79 -12.43 0.72 0.67
N ARG A 80 -11.46 1.51 0.23
CA ARG A 80 -11.38 2.95 0.50
C ARG A 80 -11.02 3.70 -0.77
N ALA A 81 -11.70 4.83 -0.95
CA ALA A 81 -11.29 5.89 -1.87
C ALA A 81 -10.78 7.05 -1.02
N ARG A 82 -9.52 7.46 -1.23
CA ARG A 82 -8.85 8.43 -0.35
C ARG A 82 -8.08 9.46 -1.17
N THR A 83 -8.38 10.73 -0.94
CA THR A 83 -7.60 11.87 -1.40
C THR A 83 -6.35 12.07 -0.54
N LEU A 84 -5.35 12.80 -1.05
CA LEU A 84 -4.16 13.17 -0.28
C LEU A 84 -4.52 13.83 1.06
N THR A 85 -5.51 14.74 1.05
CA THR A 85 -5.98 15.42 2.26
C THR A 85 -6.53 14.45 3.30
N GLU A 86 -7.25 13.41 2.88
CA GLU A 86 -7.77 12.39 3.78
C GLU A 86 -6.65 11.50 4.36
N ILE A 87 -5.62 11.18 3.58
CA ILE A 87 -4.45 10.45 4.05
C ILE A 87 -3.67 11.30 5.07
N ILE A 88 -3.44 12.60 4.78
CA ILE A 88 -2.81 13.54 5.73
C ILE A 88 -3.61 13.64 7.02
N ALA A 89 -4.94 13.80 6.91
CA ALA A 89 -5.84 13.89 8.05
C ALA A 89 -5.84 12.59 8.87
N HIS A 90 -5.69 11.43 8.22
CA HIS A 90 -5.57 10.14 8.88
C HIS A 90 -4.27 10.05 9.70
N VAL A 91 -3.11 10.33 9.08
CA VAL A 91 -1.81 10.31 9.77
C VAL A 91 -1.76 11.30 10.93
N SER A 92 -2.35 12.49 10.76
CA SER A 92 -2.41 13.54 11.78
C SER A 92 -3.24 13.20 13.02
N LYS A 93 -4.06 12.13 12.99
CA LYS A 93 -4.82 11.67 14.17
C LYS A 93 -3.96 10.98 15.22
N SER A 94 -2.69 10.68 14.91
CA SER A 94 -1.80 10.01 15.83
C SER A 94 -1.58 10.82 17.12
N ASN A 95 -1.83 10.18 18.25
CA ASN A 95 -1.49 10.67 19.58
C ASN A 95 -1.02 9.50 20.46
N ASP A 96 -0.62 9.78 21.71
CA ASP A 96 -0.05 8.78 22.61
C ASP A 96 -0.98 7.57 22.87
N ASN A 97 -2.29 7.74 22.71
CA ASN A 97 -3.29 6.71 22.98
C ASN A 97 -3.94 6.12 21.72
N TRP A 98 -3.66 6.66 20.54
CA TRP A 98 -4.31 6.25 19.31
C TRP A 98 -3.33 6.23 18.13
N ASP A 99 -3.15 5.04 17.58
CA ASP A 99 -2.45 4.82 16.33
C ASP A 99 -3.48 4.80 15.18
N PRO A 100 -3.46 5.78 14.25
CA PRO A 100 -4.41 5.82 13.16
C PRO A 100 -4.33 4.58 12.26
N ASN A 101 -3.18 3.92 12.18
CA ASN A 101 -2.98 2.73 11.36
C ASN A 101 -3.53 1.45 12.01
N ALA A 102 -4.12 1.51 13.21
CA ALA A 102 -4.55 0.32 13.95
C ALA A 102 -5.59 -0.53 13.21
N ASP A 103 -6.45 0.08 12.39
CA ASP A 103 -7.48 -0.65 11.63
C ASP A 103 -6.90 -1.36 10.41
N SER A 104 -5.96 -0.72 9.70
CA SER A 104 -5.41 -1.23 8.44
C SER A 104 -4.08 -1.97 8.59
N CYS A 105 -3.51 -1.99 9.79
CA CYS A 105 -2.31 -2.72 10.14
C CYS A 105 -2.43 -3.27 11.56
N VAL A 106 -3.22 -4.31 11.77
CA VAL A 106 -3.71 -4.67 13.13
C VAL A 106 -2.65 -5.19 14.10
N ASP A 107 -1.52 -5.72 13.62
CA ASP A 107 -0.41 -6.19 14.47
C ASP A 107 0.29 -4.98 15.15
N PRO A 108 0.12 -4.77 16.48
CA PRO A 108 0.73 -3.64 17.16
C PRO A 108 2.25 -3.71 17.22
N VAL A 109 2.83 -4.93 17.23
CA VAL A 109 4.28 -5.12 17.21
C VAL A 109 4.81 -4.68 15.85
N LEU A 110 4.18 -5.12 14.76
CA LEU A 110 4.54 -4.69 13.41
C LEU A 110 4.42 -3.17 13.23
N ARG A 111 3.34 -2.54 13.71
CA ARG A 111 3.19 -1.07 13.64
C ARG A 111 4.33 -0.36 14.37
N GLN A 112 4.67 -0.82 15.58
CA GLN A 112 5.75 -0.24 16.35
C GLN A 112 7.11 -0.44 15.67
N ASP A 113 7.36 -1.62 15.08
CA ASP A 113 8.58 -1.92 14.34
C ASP A 113 8.70 -1.03 13.10
N VAL A 114 7.62 -0.87 12.32
CA VAL A 114 7.55 0.03 11.17
C VAL A 114 7.85 1.47 11.60
N LYS A 115 7.16 1.97 12.62
CA LYS A 115 7.38 3.32 13.17
C LYS A 115 8.85 3.53 13.59
N SER A 116 9.43 2.56 14.28
CA SER A 116 10.82 2.62 14.75
C SER A 116 11.83 2.52 13.59
N ALA A 117 11.54 1.73 12.55
CA ALA A 117 12.35 1.64 11.34
C ALA A 117 12.30 2.95 10.54
N LEU A 118 11.13 3.58 10.43
CA LEU A 118 10.97 4.86 9.73
C LEU A 118 11.75 6.00 10.36
N GLN A 119 12.04 5.96 11.67
CA GLN A 119 12.93 6.93 12.33
C GLN A 119 14.40 6.82 11.88
N LYS A 120 14.78 5.72 11.21
CA LYS A 120 16.13 5.47 10.70
C LYS A 120 16.28 5.83 9.22
N THR A 121 15.21 6.28 8.56
CA THR A 121 15.32 6.74 7.18
C THR A 121 16.15 8.00 7.12
N THR A 122 17.05 8.07 6.15
CA THR A 122 17.95 9.21 5.95
C THR A 122 17.50 10.08 4.79
N GLN A 123 16.54 9.59 3.99
CA GLN A 123 16.00 10.29 2.84
C GLN A 123 14.49 10.06 2.75
N ASN A 124 13.76 11.11 2.40
CA ASN A 124 12.31 11.08 2.22
C ASN A 124 11.94 10.59 0.81
N ASN A 125 12.34 9.37 0.46
CA ASN A 125 11.96 8.69 -0.78
C ASN A 125 11.62 7.22 -0.53
N CYS A 126 10.75 6.65 -1.34
CA CYS A 126 10.24 5.30 -1.21
C CYS A 126 11.33 4.24 -1.28
N LYS A 127 12.40 4.45 -2.06
CA LYS A 127 13.55 3.52 -2.10
C LYS A 127 14.24 3.44 -0.73
N ASN A 128 14.47 4.57 -0.07
CA ASN A 128 15.08 4.61 1.26
C ASN A 128 14.14 4.01 2.31
N VAL A 129 12.84 4.32 2.24
CA VAL A 129 11.80 3.73 3.09
C VAL A 129 11.80 2.21 2.98
N VAL A 130 11.65 1.66 1.77
CA VAL A 130 11.59 0.21 1.56
C VAL A 130 12.89 -0.46 2.00
N ASN A 131 14.05 0.06 1.61
CA ASN A 131 15.33 -0.52 2.02
C ASN A 131 15.49 -0.54 3.55
N THR A 132 15.09 0.54 4.22
CA THR A 132 15.15 0.63 5.69
C THR A 132 14.23 -0.40 6.33
N LEU A 133 13.00 -0.53 5.83
CA LEU A 133 12.05 -1.53 6.34
C LEU A 133 12.54 -2.95 6.11
N VAL A 134 13.04 -3.29 4.92
CA VAL A 134 13.58 -4.63 4.60
C VAL A 134 14.75 -5.00 5.52
N LEU A 135 15.63 -4.05 5.84
CA LEU A 135 16.79 -4.29 6.70
C LEU A 135 16.44 -4.42 8.19
N ASN A 136 15.32 -3.82 8.63
CA ASN A 136 14.97 -3.74 10.05
C ASN A 136 13.80 -4.67 10.44
N LEU A 137 12.92 -5.02 9.50
CA LEU A 137 11.79 -5.91 9.72
C LEU A 137 12.20 -7.32 9.30
N ASN A 138 12.58 -8.17 10.26
CA ASN A 138 12.92 -9.58 10.01
C ASN A 138 11.66 -10.39 9.61
N ARG A 139 11.15 -10.17 8.40
CA ARG A 139 9.86 -10.70 7.91
C ARG A 139 10.06 -11.47 6.59
N PRO A 140 10.64 -12.69 6.63
CA PRO A 140 10.90 -13.47 5.43
C PRO A 140 9.59 -13.87 4.71
N GLY A 141 9.60 -13.77 3.38
CA GLY A 141 8.43 -14.03 2.54
C GLY A 141 7.41 -12.90 2.51
N TRP A 142 7.69 -11.74 3.13
CA TRP A 142 6.83 -10.56 3.04
C TRP A 142 7.24 -9.66 1.87
N ALA A 143 6.25 -9.22 1.09
CA ALA A 143 6.42 -8.08 0.19
C ALA A 143 6.28 -6.78 0.98
N ILE A 144 7.09 -5.78 0.61
CA ILE A 144 7.02 -4.42 1.15
C ILE A 144 6.99 -3.45 -0.02
N THR A 145 6.02 -2.54 -0.05
CA THR A 145 5.96 -1.43 -1.01
C THR A 145 5.84 -0.10 -0.32
N CYS A 146 6.20 0.93 -1.07
CA CYS A 146 5.93 2.32 -0.73
C CYS A 146 5.42 3.03 -1.98
N ILE A 147 4.37 3.82 -1.81
CA ILE A 147 3.90 4.80 -2.79
C ILE A 147 3.86 6.16 -2.09
N GLN A 148 4.49 7.16 -2.70
CA GLN A 148 4.34 8.55 -2.29
C GLN A 148 3.18 9.20 -3.07
N HIS A 149 2.21 9.73 -2.34
CA HIS A 149 0.96 10.27 -2.90
C HIS A 149 1.01 11.79 -3.10
N ASN A 150 0.48 12.26 -4.23
CA ASN A 150 0.18 13.68 -4.48
C ASN A 150 -1.32 13.95 -4.70
N GLU A 151 -2.12 12.95 -5.06
CA GLU A 151 -3.53 13.19 -5.41
C GLU A 151 -4.50 12.21 -4.74
N PHE A 152 -4.54 10.95 -5.18
CA PHE A 152 -5.64 10.05 -4.85
C PHE A 152 -5.22 8.58 -4.87
N ALA A 153 -5.89 7.75 -4.05
CA ALA A 153 -5.73 6.30 -4.02
C ALA A 153 -7.08 5.59 -3.89
N LEU A 154 -7.24 4.51 -4.66
CA LEU A 154 -8.25 3.48 -4.42
C LEU A 154 -7.52 2.25 -3.90
N ASP A 155 -7.92 1.80 -2.74
CA ASP A 155 -7.10 0.89 -1.96
C ASP A 155 -7.99 0.03 -1.08
N ASP A 156 -7.59 -1.21 -0.85
CA ASP A 156 -8.28 -2.08 0.09
C ASP A 156 -7.33 -2.52 1.22
N TYR A 157 -7.92 -2.97 2.32
CA TYR A 157 -7.19 -3.64 3.39
C TYR A 157 -8.07 -4.70 4.05
N VAL A 158 -7.41 -5.59 4.77
CA VAL A 158 -8.04 -6.55 5.67
C VAL A 158 -7.40 -6.41 7.04
N ALA A 159 -8.21 -6.49 8.08
CA ALA A 159 -7.75 -6.53 9.46
C ALA A 159 -7.16 -7.93 9.75
N ASP A 160 -5.90 -8.18 9.38
CA ASP A 160 -5.20 -9.45 9.56
C ASP A 160 -3.72 -9.25 9.94
N PHE A 161 -3.13 -10.17 10.70
CA PHE A 161 -1.75 -10.05 11.18
C PHE A 161 -0.69 -10.24 10.08
N ASN A 162 -1.08 -10.81 8.94
CA ASN A 162 -0.23 -11.02 7.78
C ASN A 162 -0.40 -9.94 6.70
N PHE A 163 -1.17 -8.89 6.97
CA PHE A 163 -1.30 -7.72 6.10
C PHE A 163 -1.25 -6.41 6.90
N CYS A 164 -0.59 -5.40 6.33
CA CYS A 164 -0.47 -4.09 6.92
C CYS A 164 -0.47 -3.03 5.81
N SER A 165 -1.44 -2.13 5.83
CA SER A 165 -1.43 -0.87 5.08
C SER A 165 -1.20 0.25 6.08
N TYR A 166 -0.01 0.84 6.02
CA TYR A 166 0.51 1.82 6.97
C TYR A 166 0.75 3.15 6.27
N ASP A 167 -0.02 4.17 6.63
CA ASP A 167 0.22 5.53 6.17
C ASP A 167 1.24 6.22 7.07
N ALA A 168 2.18 6.94 6.44
CA ALA A 168 3.23 7.67 7.12
C ALA A 168 3.42 9.06 6.50
N GLN A 169 3.92 10.00 7.30
CA GLN A 169 4.34 11.31 6.83
C GLN A 169 5.78 11.59 7.27
N SER A 170 6.61 12.09 6.35
CA SER A 170 7.94 12.61 6.65
C SER A 170 8.16 13.93 5.93
N GLY A 171 8.26 15.02 6.69
CA GLY A 171 8.22 16.37 6.13
C GLY A 171 6.92 16.60 5.33
N ASN A 172 7.07 16.97 4.07
CA ASN A 172 5.95 17.21 3.15
C ASN A 172 5.54 15.97 2.35
N SER A 173 6.25 14.85 2.51
CA SER A 173 5.96 13.61 1.79
C SER A 173 5.02 12.73 2.60
N VAL A 174 4.01 12.19 1.91
CA VAL A 174 3.02 11.27 2.47
C VAL A 174 3.10 9.95 1.74
N TYR A 175 3.24 8.87 2.50
CA TYR A 175 3.45 7.54 1.99
C TYR A 175 2.32 6.62 2.42
N THR A 176 1.88 5.74 1.51
CA THR A 176 1.25 4.47 1.91
C THR A 176 2.29 3.38 1.75
N ILE A 177 2.59 2.70 2.85
CA ILE A 177 3.49 1.55 2.90
C ILE A 177 2.62 0.32 3.07
N ARG A 178 2.78 -0.68 2.20
CA ARG A 178 2.08 -1.95 2.35
C ARG A 178 3.07 -3.06 2.65
N LEU A 179 2.76 -3.88 3.65
CA LEU A 179 3.50 -5.07 4.01
C LEU A 179 2.55 -6.26 4.01
N ALA A 180 2.90 -7.32 3.28
CA ALA A 180 2.04 -8.50 3.16
C ALA A 180 2.86 -9.79 3.17
N LYS A 181 2.48 -10.75 4.01
CA LYS A 181 2.96 -12.13 3.89
C LYS A 181 2.33 -12.75 2.65
N LEU A 182 3.18 -13.15 1.71
CA LEU A 182 2.73 -13.70 0.44
C LEU A 182 2.31 -15.16 0.60
N ASP A 183 1.14 -15.48 0.07
CA ASP A 183 0.71 -16.87 -0.14
C ASP A 183 1.40 -17.41 -1.39
N MET A 184 2.32 -18.35 -1.19
CA MET A 184 3.09 -18.98 -2.27
C MET A 184 2.58 -20.37 -2.65
N SER A 185 1.44 -20.80 -2.10
CA SER A 185 0.78 -22.05 -2.49
C SER A 185 0.26 -22.03 -3.92
#